data_AF-A0A972ESY3-F1
#
_entry.id   AF-A0A972ESY3-F1
#
_cell.length_a   1.000
_cell.length_b   1.000
_cell.length_c   1.000
_cell.angle_alpha   90.00
_cell.angle_beta   90.00
_cell.angle_gamma   90.00
#
_symmetry.space_group_name_H-M   'P 1'
#
loop_
_entity.id
_entity.type
_entity.pdbx_description
1 polymer ?
#
loop_
_entity_poly.entity_id
_entity_poly.type
_entity_poly.pdbx_seq_one_letter_code
_entity_poly.pdbx_strand_id
1 'polypeptide(L)'
;MTPNPSEAVVVFTSVPPQPVPIVSSSPVLILPETPTPSRTSTPSFPESHYIVISGHEQAYPLSCEASVAVDWAAYFGMNIYEYDFQMGLPLSDNPNLGFCGDVLTDSWGQIPPFAYGVHAGPIADLLVKYGLPAKTISGWTLEQVKQKLAEDKPILVWVIGNMEFSQPVVYTDKQGQDVLVAPYEHAVILTGYDLTTVRYINNGLFFDVPADVFLTSWGVLNNMGIVYE
;
A
#
# COMPACT_ATOMS: atom_id res chain seq x y z
N MET A 1 18.74 69.80 -1.24
CA MET A 1 19.02 70.22 -2.63
C MET A 1 19.78 69.09 -3.30
N THR A 2 19.16 68.42 -4.27
CA THR A 2 19.81 67.59 -5.32
C THR A 2 20.42 68.54 -6.39
N PRO A 3 21.29 68.13 -7.35
CA PRO A 3 21.41 66.83 -8.05
C PRO A 3 22.90 66.32 -8.10
N ASN A 4 23.39 65.43 -8.98
CA ASN A 4 22.84 64.69 -10.13
C ASN A 4 23.62 63.38 -10.42
N PRO A 5 23.02 62.33 -11.01
CA PRO A 5 23.75 61.29 -11.72
C PRO A 5 23.51 61.42 -13.25
N SER A 6 24.50 61.93 -13.98
CA SER A 6 24.47 62.00 -15.46
C SER A 6 25.53 61.07 -16.05
N GLU A 7 25.03 60.07 -16.77
CA GLU A 7 25.57 59.33 -17.92
C GLU A 7 27.09 59.15 -18.14
N ALA A 8 27.44 57.91 -18.48
CA ALA A 8 28.80 57.50 -18.84
C ALA A 8 29.15 57.82 -20.29
N VAL A 9 30.44 58.07 -20.55
CA VAL A 9 31.04 57.96 -21.89
C VAL A 9 32.29 57.09 -21.77
N VAL A 10 32.20 55.84 -22.25
CA VAL A 10 33.36 54.94 -22.34
C VAL A 10 33.88 54.97 -23.77
N VAL A 11 35.10 55.48 -23.94
CA VAL A 11 35.75 55.60 -25.25
C VAL A 11 36.37 54.26 -25.65
N PHE A 12 35.93 53.69 -26.77
CA PHE A 12 36.50 52.46 -27.31
C PHE A 12 37.77 52.76 -28.12
N THR A 13 38.92 52.28 -27.65
CA THR A 13 40.17 52.23 -28.42
C THR A 13 40.43 50.80 -28.91
N SER A 14 40.42 50.59 -30.22
CA SER A 14 40.70 49.29 -30.83
C SER A 14 42.22 48.99 -30.84
N VAL A 15 42.58 47.79 -30.40
CA VAL A 15 43.96 47.25 -30.46
C VAL A 15 43.99 46.14 -31.51
N PRO A 16 44.95 46.13 -32.45
CA PRO A 16 45.04 45.10 -33.49
C PRO A 16 45.47 43.75 -32.88
N PRO A 17 44.97 42.61 -33.42
CA PRO A 17 45.24 41.29 -32.84
C PRO A 17 46.68 40.81 -33.11
N GLN A 18 47.34 40.30 -32.06
CA GLN A 18 48.57 39.51 -32.20
C GLN A 18 48.26 38.08 -32.65
N PRO A 19 49.13 37.44 -33.45
CA PRO A 19 48.96 36.05 -33.86
C PRO A 19 49.20 35.10 -32.67
N VAL A 20 48.22 34.22 -32.41
CA VAL A 20 48.28 33.22 -31.33
C VAL A 20 49.02 31.96 -31.83
N PRO A 21 49.96 31.37 -31.07
CA PRO A 21 50.60 30.11 -31.44
C PRO A 21 49.61 28.95 -31.33
N ILE A 22 49.50 28.14 -32.39
CA ILE A 22 48.64 26.94 -32.42
C ILE A 22 49.33 25.82 -31.64
N VAL A 23 48.84 25.53 -30.43
CA VAL A 23 49.26 24.35 -29.65
C VAL A 23 48.36 23.17 -30.04
N SER A 24 48.91 22.23 -30.80
CA SER A 24 48.21 20.98 -31.13
C SER A 24 48.08 20.10 -29.88
N SER A 25 46.85 19.95 -29.37
CA SER A 25 46.51 19.02 -28.30
C SER A 25 45.51 18.01 -28.84
N SER A 26 45.96 16.77 -29.03
CA SER A 26 45.09 15.66 -29.42
C SER A 26 44.30 15.18 -28.19
N PRO A 27 42.95 15.21 -28.19
CA PRO A 27 42.18 14.67 -27.08
C PRO A 27 42.29 13.15 -27.07
N VAL A 28 42.73 12.58 -25.94
CA VAL A 28 42.63 11.14 -25.69
C VAL A 28 41.18 10.83 -25.35
N LEU A 29 40.52 10.02 -26.19
CA LEU A 29 39.18 9.53 -25.94
C LEU A 29 39.20 8.51 -24.79
N ILE A 30 38.77 8.96 -23.60
CA ILE A 30 38.45 8.06 -22.49
C ILE A 30 37.06 7.48 -22.78
N LEU A 31 37.00 6.19 -23.13
CA LEU A 31 35.74 5.47 -23.25
C LEU A 31 35.12 5.31 -21.84
N PRO A 32 33.83 5.59 -21.65
CA PRO A 32 33.18 5.33 -20.38
C PRO A 32 33.16 3.82 -20.09
N GLU A 33 33.55 3.42 -18.88
CA GLU A 33 33.42 2.04 -18.45
C GLU A 33 31.94 1.64 -18.46
N THR A 34 31.62 0.55 -19.18
CA THR A 34 30.24 0.04 -19.23
C THR A 34 29.83 -0.40 -17.82
N PRO A 35 28.71 0.09 -17.26
CA PRO A 35 28.27 -0.34 -15.94
C PRO A 35 28.06 -1.85 -15.95
N THR A 36 28.75 -2.55 -15.05
CA THR A 36 28.56 -3.99 -14.89
C THR A 36 27.11 -4.25 -14.50
N PRO A 37 26.39 -5.18 -15.17
CA PRO A 37 25.00 -5.47 -14.83
C PRO A 37 24.93 -5.95 -13.38
N SER A 38 24.21 -5.20 -12.55
CA SER A 38 23.90 -5.63 -11.18
C SER A 38 23.14 -6.95 -11.26
N ARG A 39 23.60 -7.96 -10.51
CA ARG A 39 22.88 -9.24 -10.46
C ARG A 39 21.56 -9.02 -9.73
N THR A 40 20.45 -9.03 -10.47
CA THR A 40 19.14 -9.23 -9.86
C THR A 40 19.21 -10.51 -9.04
N SER A 41 19.03 -10.41 -7.72
CA SER A 41 18.94 -11.58 -6.85
C SER A 41 17.73 -12.40 -7.29
N THR A 42 17.95 -13.66 -7.67
CA THR A 42 16.85 -14.59 -7.92
C THR A 42 15.99 -14.67 -6.65
N PRO A 43 14.66 -14.50 -6.74
CA PRO A 43 13.79 -14.65 -5.57
C PRO A 43 13.94 -16.03 -4.94
N SER A 44 13.81 -16.11 -3.62
CA SER A 44 13.91 -17.37 -2.85
C SER A 44 12.66 -18.26 -2.94
N PHE A 45 11.61 -17.80 -3.60
CA PHE A 45 10.30 -18.42 -3.72
C PHE A 45 10.01 -18.87 -5.17
N PRO A 46 9.10 -19.85 -5.39
CA PRO A 46 8.74 -20.32 -6.74
C PRO A 46 8.08 -19.23 -7.59
N GLU A 47 8.07 -19.42 -8.92
CA GLU A 47 7.46 -18.47 -9.87
C GLU A 47 5.95 -18.29 -9.68
N SER A 48 5.27 -19.30 -9.13
CA SER A 48 3.87 -19.24 -8.71
C SER A 48 3.64 -20.09 -7.45
N HIS A 49 2.64 -19.70 -6.66
CA HIS A 49 2.16 -20.45 -5.50
C HIS A 49 0.69 -20.13 -5.25
N TYR A 50 -0.11 -21.12 -4.82
CA TYR A 50 -1.53 -20.93 -4.52
C TYR A 50 -1.97 -21.75 -3.30
N ILE A 51 -2.57 -21.05 -2.34
CA ILE A 51 -3.12 -21.54 -1.09
C ILE A 51 -4.62 -21.79 -1.29
N VAL A 52 -5.11 -22.93 -0.80
CA VAL A 52 -6.56 -23.21 -0.73
C VAL A 52 -7.05 -22.86 0.68
N ILE A 53 -7.98 -21.93 0.74
CA ILE A 53 -8.65 -21.44 1.94
C ILE A 53 -10.17 -21.48 1.69
N SER A 54 -10.97 -21.74 2.73
CA SER A 54 -12.43 -21.56 2.65
C SER A 54 -12.76 -20.12 3.00
N GLY A 55 -13.73 -19.53 2.32
CA GLY A 55 -14.31 -18.26 2.77
C GLY A 55 -15.83 -18.26 2.68
N HIS A 56 -16.45 -17.23 3.27
CA HIS A 56 -17.91 -17.02 3.25
C HIS A 56 -18.27 -15.65 2.68
N GLU A 57 -19.55 -15.45 2.37
CA GLU A 57 -20.11 -14.12 2.07
C GLU A 57 -20.32 -13.37 3.39
N GLN A 58 -19.84 -12.13 3.49
CA GLN A 58 -19.96 -11.29 4.68
C GLN A 58 -21.43 -11.15 5.14
N ALA A 59 -21.70 -11.30 6.44
CA ALA A 59 -23.05 -11.29 6.97
C ALA A 59 -23.72 -9.90 6.97
N TYR A 60 -22.93 -8.82 6.89
CA TYR A 60 -23.41 -7.44 6.96
C TYR A 60 -22.80 -6.56 5.86
N PRO A 61 -23.44 -5.44 5.47
CA PRO A 61 -22.92 -4.56 4.41
C PRO A 61 -21.55 -3.93 4.71
N LEU A 62 -21.16 -3.85 5.97
CA LEU A 62 -19.97 -3.15 6.45
C LEU A 62 -19.13 -4.03 7.40
N SER A 63 -19.04 -5.33 7.13
CA SER A 63 -18.28 -6.30 7.94
C SER A 63 -17.19 -7.03 7.15
N CYS A 64 -16.73 -6.47 6.03
CA CYS A 64 -15.79 -7.16 5.13
C CYS A 64 -14.51 -7.57 5.86
N GLU A 65 -13.98 -6.71 6.72
CA GLU A 65 -12.77 -6.90 7.52
C GLU A 65 -12.95 -7.99 8.58
N ALA A 66 -14.13 -8.07 9.21
CA ALA A 66 -14.45 -9.13 10.15
C ALA A 66 -14.63 -10.48 9.44
N SER A 67 -15.31 -10.50 8.30
CA SER A 67 -15.51 -11.70 7.47
C SER A 67 -14.17 -12.28 7.03
N VAL A 68 -13.29 -11.46 6.45
CA VAL A 68 -11.95 -11.94 6.04
C VAL A 68 -11.02 -12.23 7.21
N ALA A 69 -11.18 -11.57 8.36
CA ALA A 69 -10.42 -11.88 9.56
C ALA A 69 -10.77 -13.26 10.14
N VAL A 70 -12.06 -13.65 10.17
CA VAL A 70 -12.43 -14.98 10.67
C VAL A 70 -12.15 -16.10 9.67
N ASP A 71 -12.21 -15.84 8.36
CA ASP A 71 -11.76 -16.79 7.34
C ASP A 71 -10.24 -17.02 7.41
N TRP A 72 -9.47 -15.94 7.54
CA TRP A 72 -8.02 -15.98 7.75
C TRP A 72 -7.66 -16.73 9.04
N ALA A 73 -8.40 -16.49 10.13
CA ALA A 73 -8.25 -17.22 11.39
C ALA A 73 -8.54 -18.73 11.24
N ALA A 74 -9.60 -19.09 10.52
CA ALA A 74 -10.01 -20.47 10.30
C ALA A 74 -8.95 -21.28 9.53
N TYR A 75 -8.24 -20.66 8.58
CA TYR A 75 -7.10 -21.28 7.90
C TYR A 75 -6.00 -21.74 8.86
N PHE A 76 -5.73 -20.95 9.91
CA PHE A 76 -4.79 -21.29 10.98
C PHE A 76 -5.41 -22.12 12.11
N GLY A 77 -6.61 -22.69 11.90
CA GLY A 77 -7.29 -23.58 12.83
C GLY A 77 -8.09 -22.89 13.94
N MET A 78 -8.28 -21.57 13.87
CA MET A 78 -9.04 -20.79 14.84
C MET A 78 -10.41 -20.41 14.28
N ASN A 79 -11.45 -21.16 14.63
CA ASN A 79 -12.81 -20.88 14.18
C ASN A 79 -13.45 -19.80 15.07
N ILE A 80 -13.88 -18.69 14.46
CA ILE A 80 -14.53 -17.57 15.12
C ILE A 80 -15.81 -17.22 14.34
N TYR A 81 -16.89 -16.85 15.01
CA TYR A 81 -18.07 -16.31 14.32
C TYR A 81 -17.84 -14.85 13.92
N GLU A 82 -18.14 -14.48 12.68
CA GLU A 82 -18.02 -13.10 12.17
C GLU A 82 -18.70 -12.08 13.09
N TYR A 83 -19.90 -12.39 13.58
CA TYR A 83 -20.63 -11.55 14.54
C TYR A 83 -19.86 -11.33 15.85
N ASP A 84 -19.32 -12.38 16.46
CA ASP A 84 -18.56 -12.29 17.71
C ASP A 84 -17.23 -11.53 17.52
N PHE A 85 -16.64 -11.62 16.34
CA PHE A 85 -15.46 -10.85 15.98
C PHE A 85 -15.81 -9.37 15.76
N GLN A 86 -16.79 -9.06 14.92
CA GLN A 86 -17.26 -7.71 14.62
C GLN A 86 -17.68 -6.95 15.89
N MET A 87 -18.50 -7.59 16.75
CA MET A 87 -18.98 -6.99 18.00
C MET A 87 -17.91 -6.96 19.10
N GLY A 88 -16.78 -7.65 18.89
CA GLY A 88 -15.59 -7.58 19.75
C GLY A 88 -14.64 -6.43 19.43
N LEU A 89 -14.85 -5.72 18.30
CA LEU A 89 -14.03 -4.56 17.92
C LEU A 89 -14.38 -3.33 18.78
N PRO A 90 -13.39 -2.49 19.15
CA PRO A 90 -13.68 -1.18 19.71
C PRO A 90 -14.36 -0.30 18.66
N LEU A 91 -15.23 0.62 19.09
CA LEU A 91 -15.82 1.66 18.22
C LEU A 91 -15.00 2.95 18.29
N SER A 92 -14.85 3.63 17.16
CA SER A 92 -14.09 4.88 17.04
C SER A 92 -14.58 5.71 15.86
N ASP A 93 -14.22 7.00 15.78
CA ASP A 93 -14.25 7.76 14.53
C ASP A 93 -12.92 7.73 13.76
N ASN A 94 -11.89 7.13 14.36
CA ASN A 94 -10.59 6.86 13.76
C ASN A 94 -10.42 5.35 13.49
N PRO A 95 -10.33 4.90 12.23
CA PRO A 95 -10.24 3.48 11.88
C PRO A 95 -8.95 2.80 12.36
N ASN A 96 -7.89 3.56 12.70
CA ASN A 96 -6.71 3.02 13.37
C ASN A 96 -6.96 2.61 14.84
N LEU A 97 -8.05 3.09 15.45
CA LEU A 97 -8.37 2.88 16.87
C LEU A 97 -9.61 2.01 17.09
N GLY A 98 -10.49 1.88 16.09
CA GLY A 98 -11.68 1.04 16.15
C GLY A 98 -12.58 1.19 14.92
N PHE A 99 -13.65 0.42 14.88
CA PHE A 99 -14.62 0.42 13.80
C PHE A 99 -15.43 1.72 13.75
N CYS A 100 -15.51 2.29 12.54
CA CYS A 100 -16.16 3.55 12.23
C CYS A 100 -17.51 3.31 11.53
N GLY A 101 -18.61 3.43 12.28
CA GLY A 101 -19.99 3.29 11.77
C GLY A 101 -20.82 2.30 12.59
N ASP A 102 -22.03 2.01 12.11
CA ASP A 102 -22.88 0.92 12.58
C ASP A 102 -23.00 -0.17 11.49
N VAL A 103 -22.42 -1.34 11.78
CA VAL A 103 -22.38 -2.49 10.87
C VAL A 103 -23.76 -3.02 10.48
N LEU A 104 -24.80 -2.77 11.29
CA LEU A 104 -26.15 -3.28 11.07
C LEU A 104 -27.00 -2.37 10.17
N THR A 105 -26.66 -1.07 10.07
CA THR A 105 -27.53 -0.07 9.40
C THR A 105 -26.85 0.75 8.32
N ASP A 106 -25.52 0.88 8.35
CA ASP A 106 -24.83 1.83 7.50
C ASP A 106 -24.39 1.25 6.16
N SER A 107 -24.27 2.15 5.16
CA SER A 107 -23.83 1.81 3.80
C SER A 107 -22.32 1.89 3.64
N TRP A 108 -21.75 0.92 2.94
CA TRP A 108 -20.36 0.89 2.48
C TRP A 108 -20.02 2.02 1.49
N GLY A 109 -18.72 2.31 1.35
CA GLY A 109 -18.16 3.20 0.33
C GLY A 109 -17.90 4.65 0.75
N GLN A 110 -18.19 5.03 1.99
CA GLN A 110 -18.00 6.40 2.49
C GLN A 110 -16.61 6.56 3.16
N ILE A 111 -16.40 7.64 3.92
CA ILE A 111 -15.22 7.88 4.78
C ILE A 111 -15.64 8.61 6.06
N PRO A 112 -14.84 8.58 7.15
CA PRO A 112 -15.13 9.33 8.36
C PRO A 112 -15.36 10.84 8.08
N PRO A 113 -16.30 11.50 8.79
CA PRO A 113 -17.02 11.04 9.98
C PRO A 113 -18.25 10.15 9.69
N PHE A 114 -18.47 9.75 8.44
CA PHE A 114 -19.49 8.77 8.08
C PHE A 114 -18.97 7.33 8.27
N ALA A 115 -19.85 6.35 8.08
CA ALA A 115 -19.52 4.94 8.19
C ALA A 115 -18.44 4.53 7.19
N TYR A 116 -17.51 3.70 7.61
CA TYR A 116 -16.30 3.42 6.85
C TYR A 116 -15.86 1.96 6.95
N GLY A 117 -15.58 1.50 8.17
CA GLY A 117 -14.85 0.26 8.40
C GLY A 117 -13.80 0.42 9.51
N VAL A 118 -12.78 -0.42 9.51
CA VAL A 118 -11.68 -0.49 10.47
C VAL A 118 -10.36 -0.88 9.80
N HIS A 119 -9.24 -0.31 10.25
CA HIS A 119 -7.93 -0.64 9.72
C HIS A 119 -7.30 -1.86 10.41
N ALA A 120 -6.14 -2.29 9.91
CA ALA A 120 -5.41 -3.47 10.38
C ALA A 120 -5.10 -3.54 11.88
N GLY A 121 -4.95 -2.39 12.56
CA GLY A 121 -4.58 -2.33 13.99
C GLY A 121 -5.59 -3.06 14.90
N PRO A 122 -6.83 -2.56 15.03
CA PRO A 122 -7.84 -3.19 15.87
C PRO A 122 -8.18 -4.63 15.49
N ILE A 123 -8.13 -4.97 14.19
CA ILE A 123 -8.31 -6.34 13.69
C ILE A 123 -7.19 -7.26 14.22
N ALA A 124 -5.93 -6.87 14.06
CA ALA A 124 -4.78 -7.65 14.54
C ALA A 124 -4.79 -7.80 16.07
N ASP A 125 -5.07 -6.72 16.80
CA ASP A 125 -5.19 -6.74 18.26
C ASP A 125 -6.29 -7.69 18.74
N LEU A 126 -7.38 -7.85 17.98
CA LEU A 126 -8.45 -8.80 18.30
C LEU A 126 -8.07 -10.24 17.93
N LEU A 127 -7.46 -10.47 16.76
CA LEU A 127 -6.90 -11.78 16.38
C LEU A 127 -5.87 -12.29 17.42
N VAL A 128 -5.04 -11.40 17.96
CA VAL A 128 -4.10 -11.72 19.06
C VAL A 128 -4.82 -12.13 20.34
N LYS A 129 -5.96 -11.52 20.69
CA LYS A 129 -6.79 -11.96 21.83
C LYS A 129 -7.41 -13.34 21.61
N TYR A 130 -7.70 -13.71 20.36
CA TYR A 130 -8.10 -15.07 19.97
C TYR A 130 -6.93 -16.06 19.93
N GLY A 131 -5.68 -15.62 20.13
CA GLY A 131 -4.50 -16.49 20.21
C GLY A 131 -3.75 -16.69 18.89
N LEU A 132 -4.07 -15.92 17.84
CA LEU A 132 -3.33 -15.91 16.59
C LEU A 132 -2.18 -14.88 16.65
N PRO A 133 -0.97 -15.19 16.16
CA PRO A 133 0.13 -14.24 16.12
C PRO A 133 -0.01 -13.27 14.92
N ALA A 134 -1.12 -12.54 14.89
CA ALA A 134 -1.42 -11.55 13.87
C ALA A 134 -0.53 -10.31 14.05
N LYS A 135 0.12 -9.88 12.96
CA LYS A 135 0.99 -8.71 12.95
C LYS A 135 0.63 -7.80 11.78
N THR A 136 0.45 -6.52 12.05
CA THR A 136 0.17 -5.51 11.02
C THR A 136 1.40 -5.24 10.14
N ILE A 137 1.14 -4.93 8.88
CA ILE A 137 2.14 -4.54 7.88
C ILE A 137 1.69 -3.28 7.15
N SER A 138 2.66 -2.51 6.65
CA SER A 138 2.46 -1.33 5.82
C SER A 138 3.73 -1.09 4.99
N GLY A 139 3.60 -0.50 3.80
CA GLY A 139 4.72 -0.23 2.89
C GLY A 139 5.42 -1.47 2.33
N TRP A 140 4.79 -2.65 2.40
CA TRP A 140 5.37 -3.90 1.90
C TRP A 140 5.47 -3.93 0.37
N THR A 141 6.47 -4.64 -0.14
CA THR A 141 6.65 -4.88 -1.58
C THR A 141 5.94 -6.14 -2.05
N LEU A 142 5.68 -6.25 -3.36
CA LEU A 142 5.15 -7.47 -3.96
C LEU A 142 6.04 -8.70 -3.69
N GLU A 143 7.36 -8.53 -3.65
CA GLU A 143 8.30 -9.63 -3.34
C GLU A 143 8.13 -10.16 -1.91
N GLN A 144 7.82 -9.28 -0.94
CA GLN A 144 7.50 -9.70 0.44
C GLN A 144 6.16 -10.43 0.52
N VAL A 145 5.16 -9.98 -0.26
CA VAL A 145 3.88 -10.69 -0.42
C VAL A 145 4.11 -12.09 -0.98
N LYS A 146 4.84 -12.21 -2.10
CA LYS A 146 5.14 -13.50 -2.73
C LYS A 146 5.92 -14.44 -1.79
N GLN A 147 6.92 -13.94 -1.07
CA GLN A 147 7.67 -14.71 -0.08
C GLN A 147 6.75 -15.27 1.02
N LYS A 148 5.79 -14.49 1.55
CA LYS A 148 4.85 -15.00 2.56
C LYS A 148 3.82 -15.97 2.01
N LEU A 149 3.29 -15.73 0.81
CA LEU A 149 2.38 -16.67 0.17
C LEU A 149 3.07 -18.03 -0.08
N ALA A 150 4.35 -18.02 -0.50
CA ALA A 150 5.16 -19.23 -0.65
C ALA A 150 5.55 -19.92 0.67
N GLU A 151 5.31 -19.30 1.83
CA GLU A 151 5.42 -19.92 3.17
C GLU A 151 4.09 -20.58 3.60
N ASP A 152 3.12 -20.74 2.69
CA ASP A 152 1.73 -21.14 2.98
C ASP A 152 1.03 -20.22 4.00
N LYS A 153 1.40 -18.92 4.00
CA LYS A 153 0.81 -17.90 4.88
C LYS A 153 -0.04 -16.92 4.05
N PRO A 154 -1.38 -17.07 4.00
CA PRO A 154 -2.25 -16.09 3.37
C PRO A 154 -2.16 -14.73 4.09
N ILE A 155 -2.42 -13.65 3.36
CA ILE A 155 -2.23 -12.27 3.85
C ILE A 155 -3.54 -11.52 3.75
N LEU A 156 -4.05 -10.99 4.87
CA LEU A 156 -5.23 -10.14 4.88
C LEU A 156 -4.78 -8.72 4.51
N VAL A 157 -5.39 -8.07 3.52
CA VAL A 157 -4.98 -6.75 2.99
C VAL A 157 -6.15 -5.80 2.75
N TRP A 158 -5.87 -4.50 2.84
CA TRP A 158 -6.81 -3.41 2.57
C TRP A 158 -6.60 -2.86 1.16
N VAL A 159 -7.64 -2.99 0.32
CA VAL A 159 -7.68 -2.52 -1.06
C VAL A 159 -8.85 -1.56 -1.25
N ILE A 160 -9.11 -1.13 -2.49
CA ILE A 160 -10.23 -0.26 -2.83
C ILE A 160 -11.19 -1.04 -3.74
N GLY A 161 -12.39 -1.31 -3.22
CA GLY A 161 -13.49 -1.94 -3.94
C GLY A 161 -13.06 -3.17 -4.73
N ASN A 162 -13.32 -3.16 -6.03
CA ASN A 162 -12.95 -4.26 -6.94
C ASN A 162 -11.54 -4.08 -7.54
N MET A 163 -10.54 -3.87 -6.67
CA MET A 163 -9.13 -3.61 -7.04
C MET A 163 -8.95 -2.33 -7.89
N GLU A 164 -9.62 -1.24 -7.50
CA GLU A 164 -9.60 0.04 -8.21
C GLU A 164 -8.66 1.08 -7.56
N PHE A 165 -8.51 2.25 -8.17
CA PHE A 165 -7.91 3.41 -7.52
C PHE A 165 -8.99 4.31 -6.91
N SER A 166 -8.75 4.80 -5.70
CA SER A 166 -9.53 5.87 -5.07
C SER A 166 -8.56 6.92 -4.53
N GLN A 167 -8.95 8.20 -4.59
CA GLN A 167 -8.10 9.29 -4.11
C GLN A 167 -8.06 9.26 -2.57
N PRO A 168 -6.91 9.03 -1.93
CA PRO A 168 -6.83 9.00 -0.48
C PRO A 168 -6.99 10.41 0.10
N VAL A 169 -7.57 10.45 1.30
CA VAL A 169 -7.91 11.65 2.07
C VAL A 169 -7.31 11.52 3.46
N VAL A 170 -6.76 12.60 4.00
CA VAL A 170 -6.41 12.66 5.43
C VAL A 170 -7.65 13.13 6.19
N TYR A 171 -8.14 12.28 7.08
CA TYR A 171 -9.16 12.62 8.07
C TYR A 171 -8.49 12.92 9.42
N THR A 172 -8.91 13.99 10.08
CA THR A 172 -8.51 14.30 11.46
C THR A 172 -9.65 13.94 12.40
N ASP A 173 -9.41 13.04 13.35
CA ASP A 173 -10.42 12.57 14.30
C ASP A 173 -10.79 13.63 15.36
N LYS A 174 -11.81 13.35 16.19
CA LYS A 174 -12.22 14.23 17.30
C LYS A 174 -11.13 14.45 18.37
N GLN A 175 -10.06 13.66 18.37
CA GLN A 175 -8.92 13.78 19.29
C GLN A 175 -7.75 14.57 18.66
N GLY A 176 -7.84 14.94 17.38
CA GLY A 176 -6.79 15.65 16.64
C GLY A 176 -5.74 14.74 16.04
N GLN A 177 -6.01 13.44 15.86
CA GLN A 177 -5.11 12.50 15.19
C GLN A 177 -5.46 12.38 13.71
N ASP A 178 -4.44 12.52 12.86
CA ASP A 178 -4.58 12.34 11.41
C ASP A 178 -4.49 10.86 11.02
N VAL A 179 -5.37 10.44 10.12
CA VAL A 179 -5.45 9.09 9.55
C VAL A 179 -5.74 9.15 8.06
N LEU A 180 -5.01 8.34 7.28
CA LEU A 180 -5.22 8.21 5.84
C LEU A 180 -6.37 7.25 5.59
N VAL A 181 -7.42 7.71 4.91
CA VAL A 181 -8.62 6.95 4.56
C VAL A 181 -8.90 7.09 3.06
N ALA A 182 -9.72 6.22 2.48
CA ALA A 182 -10.10 6.30 1.08
C ALA A 182 -11.52 5.75 0.85
N PRO A 183 -12.38 6.43 0.07
CA PRO A 183 -13.69 5.90 -0.30
C PRO A 183 -13.60 4.52 -0.94
N TYR A 184 -14.54 3.64 -0.60
CA TYR A 184 -14.59 2.23 -1.01
C TYR A 184 -13.40 1.38 -0.53
N GLU A 185 -12.84 1.67 0.64
CA GLU A 185 -11.97 0.70 1.34
C GLU A 185 -12.65 -0.68 1.44
N HIS A 186 -11.89 -1.74 1.19
CA HIS A 186 -12.37 -3.12 1.25
C HIS A 186 -11.25 -4.07 1.69
N ALA A 187 -11.56 -5.05 2.52
CA ALA A 187 -10.59 -6.07 2.95
C ALA A 187 -10.73 -7.38 2.16
N VAL A 188 -9.59 -7.97 1.78
CA VAL A 188 -9.51 -9.29 1.10
C VAL A 188 -8.37 -10.13 1.66
N ILE A 189 -8.38 -11.44 1.38
CA ILE A 189 -7.23 -12.31 1.69
C ILE A 189 -6.49 -12.65 0.41
N LEU A 190 -5.20 -12.32 0.33
CA LEU A 190 -4.30 -12.82 -0.71
C LEU A 190 -3.99 -14.29 -0.45
N THR A 191 -4.13 -15.10 -1.49
CA THR A 191 -4.00 -16.57 -1.41
C THR A 191 -3.03 -17.13 -2.43
N GLY A 192 -2.48 -16.33 -3.35
CA GLY A 192 -1.49 -16.83 -4.29
C GLY A 192 -0.98 -15.78 -5.27
N TYR A 193 -0.12 -16.22 -6.18
CA TYR A 193 0.46 -15.40 -7.23
C TYR A 193 1.01 -16.26 -8.35
N ASP A 194 1.27 -15.61 -9.49
CA ASP A 194 2.19 -16.12 -10.52
C ASP A 194 3.16 -15.02 -10.99
N LEU A 195 3.71 -15.17 -12.19
CA LEU A 195 4.62 -14.20 -12.79
C LEU A 195 3.98 -12.82 -13.03
N THR A 196 2.66 -12.75 -13.24
CA THR A 196 1.95 -11.54 -13.68
C THR A 196 0.74 -11.15 -12.82
N THR A 197 0.21 -12.07 -12.01
CA THR A 197 -1.03 -11.89 -11.25
C THR A 197 -0.84 -12.17 -9.75
N VAL A 198 -1.77 -11.64 -8.97
CA VAL A 198 -1.99 -11.98 -7.57
C VAL A 198 -3.40 -12.59 -7.45
N ARG A 199 -3.52 -13.69 -6.70
CA ARG A 199 -4.80 -14.30 -6.35
C ARG A 199 -5.26 -13.82 -4.99
N TYR A 200 -6.54 -13.52 -4.88
CA TYR A 200 -7.22 -13.25 -3.63
C TYR A 200 -8.53 -14.04 -3.54
N ILE A 201 -9.05 -14.17 -2.32
CA ILE A 201 -10.43 -14.60 -2.05
C ILE A 201 -11.23 -13.41 -1.51
N ASN A 202 -12.46 -13.27 -1.98
CA ASN A 202 -13.43 -12.25 -1.56
C ASN A 202 -14.83 -12.89 -1.57
N ASN A 203 -15.59 -12.74 -0.48
CA ASN A 203 -16.91 -13.36 -0.31
C ASN A 203 -16.97 -14.86 -0.71
N GLY A 204 -15.98 -15.65 -0.24
CA GLY A 204 -15.84 -17.08 -0.55
C GLY A 204 -15.43 -17.44 -1.98
N LEU A 205 -15.18 -16.47 -2.86
CA LEU A 205 -14.83 -16.68 -4.27
C LEU A 205 -13.39 -16.27 -4.56
N PHE A 206 -12.68 -17.07 -5.37
CA PHE A 206 -11.31 -16.77 -5.79
C PHE A 206 -11.28 -15.90 -7.06
N PHE A 207 -10.38 -14.93 -7.08
CA PHE A 207 -10.15 -14.02 -8.20
C PHE A 207 -8.65 -13.84 -8.44
N ASP A 208 -8.24 -13.80 -9.71
CA ASP A 208 -6.88 -13.42 -10.12
C ASP A 208 -6.92 -12.02 -10.74
N VAL A 209 -5.97 -11.17 -10.38
CA VAL A 209 -5.85 -9.79 -10.88
C VAL A 209 -4.41 -9.48 -11.28
N PRO A 210 -4.15 -8.69 -12.35
CA PRO A 210 -2.81 -8.23 -12.69
C PRO A 210 -2.11 -7.56 -11.49
N ALA A 211 -0.82 -7.84 -11.31
CA ALA A 211 -0.09 -7.41 -10.13
C ALA A 211 0.04 -5.88 -10.01
N ASP A 212 0.06 -5.16 -11.14
CA ASP A 212 0.04 -3.70 -11.20
C ASP A 212 -1.32 -3.10 -10.80
N VAL A 213 -2.43 -3.74 -11.16
CA VAL A 213 -3.78 -3.38 -10.72
C VAL A 213 -3.93 -3.60 -9.21
N PHE A 214 -3.48 -4.74 -8.68
CA PHE A 214 -3.42 -4.98 -7.23
C PHE A 214 -2.59 -3.91 -6.51
N LEU A 215 -1.37 -3.62 -6.98
CA LEU A 215 -0.49 -2.62 -6.37
C LEU A 215 -1.07 -1.19 -6.45
N THR A 216 -1.81 -0.87 -7.52
CA THR A 216 -2.52 0.41 -7.66
C THR A 216 -3.58 0.58 -6.57
N SER A 217 -4.30 -0.49 -6.23
CA SER A 217 -5.37 -0.47 -5.23
C SER A 217 -4.83 -0.51 -3.80
N TRP A 218 -3.96 -1.48 -3.50
CA TRP A 218 -3.31 -1.66 -2.20
C TRP A 218 -2.43 -0.45 -1.78
N GLY A 219 -1.86 0.23 -2.77
CA GLY A 219 -1.06 1.45 -2.59
C GLY A 219 -1.82 2.63 -1.99
N VAL A 220 -3.14 2.72 -2.20
CA VAL A 220 -3.98 3.83 -1.71
C VAL A 220 -3.93 3.93 -0.18
N LEU A 221 -3.92 2.78 0.50
CA LEU A 221 -3.86 2.68 1.97
C LEU A 221 -2.45 2.27 2.46
N ASN A 222 -1.41 2.69 1.73
CA ASN A 222 -0.01 2.47 2.06
C ASN A 222 0.36 0.98 2.29
N ASN A 223 -0.10 0.11 1.38
CA ASN A 223 0.17 -1.33 1.38
C ASN A 223 -0.14 -1.99 2.73
N MET A 224 -1.30 -1.67 3.32
CA MET A 224 -1.74 -2.13 4.63
C MET A 224 -2.19 -3.61 4.62
N GLY A 225 -1.86 -4.35 5.66
CA GLY A 225 -2.30 -5.74 5.83
C GLY A 225 -1.98 -6.35 7.18
N ILE A 226 -2.24 -7.66 7.31
CA ILE A 226 -1.94 -8.51 8.45
C ILE A 226 -1.31 -9.82 7.96
N VAL A 227 -0.25 -10.26 8.66
CA VAL A 227 0.46 -11.53 8.42
C VAL A 227 0.54 -12.37 9.69
N TYR A 228 0.83 -13.67 9.51
CA TYR A 228 1.05 -14.64 10.58
C TYR A 228 2.56 -14.79 10.85
N GLU A 229 3.04 -14.52 12.07
CA GLU A 229 4.47 -14.51 12.41
C GLU A 229 4.87 -15.45 13.55
#